data_AF-A0A0B0Q793-F1
#
_entry.id   AF-A0A0B0Q793-F1
#
_cell.length_a   1.000
_cell.length_b   1.000
_cell.length_c   1.000
_cell.angle_alpha   90.00
_cell.angle_beta   90.00
_cell.angle_gamma   90.00
#
_symmetry.space_group_name_H-M   'P 1'
#
loop_
_entity.id
_entity.type
_entity.pdbx_description
1 polymer ?
#
loop_
_entity_poly.entity_id
_entity_poly.type
_entity_poly.pdbx_seq_one_letter_code
_entity_poly.pdbx_strand_id
1 'polypeptide(L)' 'MGTFSISHWLVILLIIVLLFGAKKIPDLAKGVGQGIKNFKKAIKEEETPTIENMETKNDTTATTTPPHEEKKSN' A
#
# COMPACT_ATOMS: atom_id res chain seq x y z
N MET A 1 30.94 12.79 8.36
CA MET A 1 30.26 12.88 7.04
C MET A 1 28.91 12.16 7.12
N GLY A 2 27.88 12.80 7.67
CA GLY A 2 26.56 12.17 7.95
C GLY A 2 25.43 13.13 7.58
N THR A 3 25.53 13.69 6.39
CA THR A 3 24.83 14.92 5.98
C THR A 3 23.32 14.83 5.93
N PHE A 4 22.71 13.64 5.98
CA PHE A 4 21.25 13.52 5.82
C PHE A 4 20.67 12.38 6.66
N SER A 5 20.84 12.47 7.98
CA SER A 5 20.15 11.61 8.94
C SER A 5 18.63 11.61 8.69
N ILE A 6 17.96 10.49 9.03
CA ILE A 6 16.53 10.22 8.83
C ILE A 6 15.63 11.42 9.21
N SER A 7 16.06 12.22 10.19
CA SER A 7 15.40 13.44 10.64
C SER A 7 15.17 14.47 9.53
N HIS A 8 16.09 14.64 8.58
CA HIS A 8 15.93 15.59 7.46
C HIS A 8 14.82 15.15 6.51
N TRP A 9 14.76 13.84 6.20
CA TRP A 9 13.70 13.27 5.37
C TRP A 9 12.33 13.39 6.03
N LEU A 10 12.27 13.24 7.35
CA LEU A 10 11.05 13.45 8.14
C LEU A 10 10.53 14.89 8.04
N VAL A 11 11.41 15.89 8.11
CA VAL A 11 11.05 17.32 7.98
C VAL A 11 10.58 17.63 6.56
N ILE A 12 11.25 17.10 5.53
CA ILE A 12 10.82 17.26 4.13
C ILE A 12 9.42 16.68 3.91
N LEU A 13 9.16 15.48 4.45
CA LEU A 13 7.88 14.79 4.30
C LEU A 13 6.76 15.56 5.00
N LEU A 14 7.05 16.12 6.18
CA LEU A 14 6.12 16.97 6.91
C LEU A 14 5.70 18.20 6.07
N ILE A 15 6.67 18.89 5.45
CA ILE A 15 6.41 20.07 4.62
C ILE A 15 5.56 19.71 3.39
N ILE A 16 5.86 18.60 2.72
CA ILE A 16 5.07 18.11 1.58
C ILE A 16 3.62 17.83 2.02
N VAL A 17 3.43 17.18 3.17
CA VAL A 17 2.09 16.90 3.72
C VAL A 17 1.35 18.20 4.08
N LEU A 18 2.05 19.23 4.56
CA LEU A 18 1.47 20.55 4.84
C LEU A 18 1.04 21.29 3.56
N LEU A 19 1.85 21.24 2.49
CA LEU A 19 1.54 21.91 1.22
C LEU A 19 0.41 21.23 0.45
N PHE A 20 0.45 19.90 0.35
CA PHE A 20 -0.56 19.12 -0.38
C PHE A 20 -1.78 18.79 0.49
N GLY A 21 -1.64 18.86 1.82
CA GLY A 21 -2.63 18.44 2.79
C GLY A 21 -2.66 16.92 2.99
N ALA A 22 -2.87 16.48 4.24
CA ALA A 22 -2.94 15.06 4.62
C ALA A 22 -4.04 14.27 3.88
N LYS A 23 -5.05 14.96 3.32
CA LYS A 23 -6.16 14.34 2.59
C LYS A 23 -5.82 13.98 1.14
N LYS A 24 -4.80 14.59 0.54
CA LYS A 24 -4.40 14.34 -0.86
C LYS A 24 -3.44 13.15 -1.01
N ILE A 25 -2.56 12.95 -0.04
CA ILE A 25 -1.63 11.80 -0.03
C ILE A 25 -2.35 10.44 -0.15
N PRO A 26 -3.38 10.11 0.66
CA PRO A 26 -4.05 8.81 0.57
C PRO A 26 -4.90 8.67 -0.71
N ASP A 27 -5.42 9.78 -1.25
CA ASP A 27 -6.20 9.78 -2.50
C ASP A 27 -5.30 9.46 -3.70
N LEU A 28 -4.14 10.12 -3.78
CA LEU A 28 -3.11 9.84 -4.78
C LEU A 28 -2.54 8.41 -4.63
N ALA A 29 -2.25 7.99 -3.39
CA ALA A 29 -1.75 6.64 -3.12
C ALA A 29 -2.75 5.55 -3.51
N LYS A 30 -4.06 5.78 -3.34
CA LYS A 30 -5.10 4.84 -3.80
C LYS A 30 -5.10 4.71 -5.32
N GLY A 31 -5.07 5.82 -6.06
CA GLY A 31 -5.03 5.81 -7.53
C GLY A 31 -3.77 5.14 -8.08
N VAL A 32 -2.60 5.52 -7.56
CA VAL A 32 -1.31 4.93 -7.95
C VAL A 32 -1.23 3.45 -7.54
N GLY A 33 -1.70 3.11 -6.34
CA GLY A 33 -1.69 1.74 -5.82
C GLY A 33 -2.57 0.80 -6.62
N GLN A 34 -3.75 1.25 -7.06
CA GLN A 34 -4.61 0.49 -7.97
C GLN A 34 -3.91 0.29 -9.33
N GLY A 35 -3.33 1.34 -9.92
CA GLY A 35 -2.59 1.24 -11.17
C GLY A 35 -1.44 0.23 -11.12
N ILE A 36 -0.62 0.29 -10.06
CA ILE A 36 0.49 -0.66 -9.85
C ILE A 36 -0.02 -2.09 -9.61
N LYS A 37 -1.13 -2.26 -8.87
CA LYS A 37 -1.74 -3.58 -8.62
C LYS A 37 -2.24 -4.21 -9.91
N ASN A 38 -2.95 -3.45 -10.75
CA ASN A 38 -3.44 -3.91 -12.04
C ASN A 38 -2.29 -4.21 -13.00
N PHE A 39 -1.25 -3.37 -13.02
CA PHE A 39 -0.04 -3.60 -13.81
C PHE A 39 0.69 -4.89 -13.39
N LYS A 40 0.86 -5.10 -12.08
CA LYS A 40 1.44 -6.33 -11.54
C LYS A 40 0.61 -7.57 -11.89
N LYS A 41 -0.73 -7.46 -11.82
CA LYS A 41 -1.63 -8.57 -12.17
C LYS A 41 -1.52 -8.93 -13.65
N ALA A 42 -1.53 -7.94 -14.55
CA ALA A 42 -1.41 -8.16 -15.98
C ALA A 42 -0.10 -8.87 -16.35
N ILE A 43 1.03 -8.43 -15.79
CA ILE A 43 2.33 -9.07 -16.02
C ILE A 43 2.34 -10.53 -15.54
N LYS A 44 1.72 -10.81 -14.40
CA LYS A 44 1.67 -12.17 -13.82
C LYS A 44 0.73 -13.11 -14.60
N GLU A 45 -0.29 -12.56 -15.24
CA GLU A 45 -1.26 -13.26 -16.09
C GLU A 45 -0.66 -13.62 -17.46
N GLU A 46 0.23 -12.79 -17.99
CA GLU A 46 1.01 -13.09 -19.21
C GLU A 46 2.03 -14.23 -19.00
N GLU A 47 2.55 -14.39 -17.78
CA GLU A 47 3.56 -15.41 -17.45
C GLU A 47 2.97 -16.77 -17.03
N THR A 48 1.69 -16.82 -16.61
CA THR A 48 1.03 -18.06 -16.17
C THR A 48 -0.42 -18.15 -16.64
N PRO A 49 -0.78 -19.06 -17.57
CA PRO A 49 -2.17 -19.29 -17.94
C PRO A 49 -2.83 -20.20 -16.89
N THR A 50 -3.16 -19.66 -15.71
CA THR A 50 -3.97 -20.39 -14.73
C THR A 50 -5.02 -19.49 -14.11
N ILE A 51 -6.26 -19.83 -14.44
CA ILE A 51 -7.53 -19.41 -13.85
C ILE A 51 -7.42 -19.32 -12.32
N GLU A 52 -7.68 -18.15 -11.73
CA GLU A 52 -8.19 -18.08 -10.35
C GLU A 52 -8.85 -16.72 -10.04
N ASN A 53 -10.18 -16.79 -9.96
CA ASN A 53 -11.10 -16.08 -9.07
C ASN A 53 -10.91 -14.57 -8.82
N MET A 54 -11.74 -13.79 -9.50
CA MET A 54 -12.10 -12.44 -9.06
C MET A 54 -13.13 -12.52 -7.92
N GLU A 55 -12.66 -12.55 -6.67
CA GLU A 55 -13.46 -12.07 -5.54
C GLU A 55 -12.53 -11.42 -4.50
N THR A 56 -12.70 -10.12 -4.28
CA THR A 56 -12.93 -9.55 -2.95
C THR A 56 -13.24 -8.06 -3.09
N LYS A 57 -14.55 -7.79 -3.02
CA LYS A 57 -15.23 -6.65 -2.40
C LYS A 57 -14.42 -5.38 -2.13
N ASN A 58 -14.85 -4.32 -2.80
CA ASN A 58 -14.88 -3.00 -2.19
C ASN A 58 -15.72 -3.09 -0.91
N ASP A 59 -15.11 -2.91 0.26
CA ASP A 59 -15.77 -2.16 1.32
C ASP A 59 -14.78 -1.52 2.28
N THR A 60 -15.16 -0.34 2.73
CA THR A 60 -14.41 0.54 3.63
C THR A 60 -14.41 -0.05 5.02
N THR A 61 -13.24 -0.33 5.62
CA THR A 61 -13.08 -0.29 7.08
C THR A 61 -11.63 0.01 7.45
N ALA A 62 -11.42 1.19 8.03
CA ALA A 62 -10.21 1.52 8.76
C ALA A 62 -10.22 0.85 10.13
N THR A 63 -9.00 0.57 10.65
CA THR A 63 -8.66 0.55 12.09
C THR A 63 -8.60 -0.83 12.78
N THR A 64 -7.35 -1.31 12.88
CA THR A 64 -6.68 -1.78 14.12
C THR A 64 -6.57 -3.29 14.41
N THR A 65 -5.32 -3.75 14.27
CA THR A 65 -4.59 -4.73 15.09
C THR A 65 -4.87 -6.24 14.90
N PRO A 66 -3.92 -6.98 14.27
CA PRO A 66 -3.79 -8.44 14.36
C PRO A 66 -3.15 -8.81 15.73
N PRO A 67 -3.47 -9.97 16.34
CA PRO A 67 -2.91 -11.24 15.86
C PRO A 67 -3.89 -12.42 15.92
N HIS A 68 -4.21 -12.98 14.75
CA HIS A 68 -4.57 -14.39 14.66
C HIS A 68 -3.26 -15.19 14.72
N GLU A 69 -2.88 -15.61 15.91
CA GLU A 69 -1.80 -16.58 16.11
C GLU A 69 -2.29 -17.97 15.71
N GLU A 70 -1.59 -18.50 14.74
CA GLU A 70 -1.44 -19.87 14.29
C GLU A 70 -1.11 -20.85 15.44
N LYS A 71 -1.87 -21.96 15.58
CA LYS A 71 -1.31 -23.33 15.56
C LYS A 71 -2.37 -24.42 15.65
N LYS A 72 -2.50 -25.15 14.54
CA LYS A 72 -2.87 -26.55 14.49
C LYS A 72 -1.65 -27.37 14.95
N SER A 73 -1.77 -28.33 15.86
CA SER A 73 -0.97 -29.58 15.85
C SER A 73 -1.29 -30.50 17.04
N ASN A 74 -1.71 -31.73 16.70
CA ASN A 74 -1.72 -32.99 17.45
C ASN A 74 -2.53 -33.14 18.74
#